data_AF-A0A2V4V871-F1
#
_entry.id   AF-A0A2V4V871-F1
#
_cell.length_a   1.000
_cell.length_b   1.000
_cell.length_c   1.000
_cell.angle_alpha   90.00
_cell.angle_beta   90.00
_cell.angle_gamma   90.00
#
_symmetry.space_group_name_H-M   'P 1'
#
loop_
_entity.id
_entity.type
_entity.pdbx_description
1 polymer ?
#
loop_
_entity_poly.entity_id
_entity_poly.type
_entity_poly.pdbx_seq_one_letter_code
_entity_poly.pdbx_strand_id
1 'polypeptide(L)'
;MNIKRVFEAIYNLREPTSMVNKGITFETFVHEVYSAILRLEDKTVLISKNVTILGKTGASHQFDVYYEFTKANVKHRVAIECKNHSRPIDKGKVGEFKSKILDIDNLMGIMVSASGYQSGASTYANGTGIILMTLDDLPTFTQVVAMQFKRALLPEPSVIGQPFWALMEVDKTGEITGTYHSVNDDRVKMRIPLFYSKNHAEQYCEAMPSKDFTVRGLNQDQLKILLSITKHQDVGFILIPFAPNQENGQVLSYILNHDELMEEYVIE
;
A
#
# COMPACT_ATOMS: atom_id res chain seq x y z
N MET A 1 -17.21 -6.50 -11.73
CA MET A 1 -17.24 -5.05 -11.41
C MET A 1 -15.87 -4.50 -11.79
N ASN A 2 -15.78 -3.46 -12.63
CA ASN A 2 -14.48 -2.87 -13.00
C ASN A 2 -13.94 -2.06 -11.80
N ILE A 3 -13.06 -2.69 -11.03
CA ILE A 3 -12.51 -2.14 -9.78
C ILE A 3 -11.63 -0.91 -10.06
N LYS A 4 -10.89 -0.93 -11.17
CA LYS A 4 -10.08 0.21 -11.63
C LYS A 4 -10.90 1.49 -11.73
N ARG A 5 -12.09 1.44 -12.33
CA ARG A 5 -12.99 2.61 -12.42
C ARG A 5 -13.47 3.12 -11.06
N VAL A 6 -13.72 2.22 -10.11
CA VAL A 6 -14.09 2.61 -8.74
C VAL A 6 -12.92 3.32 -8.06
N PHE A 7 -11.70 2.79 -8.20
CA PHE A 7 -10.48 3.43 -7.69
C PHE A 7 -10.24 4.80 -8.33
N GLU A 8 -10.31 4.92 -9.66
CA GLU A 8 -10.14 6.20 -10.36
C GLU A 8 -11.18 7.24 -9.92
N ALA A 9 -12.42 6.82 -9.66
CA ALA A 9 -13.44 7.70 -9.12
C ALA A 9 -13.08 8.19 -7.72
N ILE A 10 -12.66 7.29 -6.81
CA ILE A 10 -12.26 7.63 -5.43
C ILE A 10 -11.03 8.53 -5.41
N TYR A 11 -10.01 8.23 -6.21
CA TYR A 11 -8.78 9.02 -6.28
C TYR A 11 -9.02 10.46 -6.79
N ASN A 12 -10.01 10.62 -7.68
CA ASN A 12 -10.39 11.92 -8.24
C ASN A 12 -11.46 12.66 -7.41
N LEU A 13 -11.94 12.09 -6.30
CA LEU A 13 -12.77 12.83 -5.37
C LEU A 13 -11.93 13.97 -4.77
N ARG A 14 -12.22 15.20 -5.20
CA ARG A 14 -11.74 16.39 -4.51
C ARG A 14 -12.38 16.43 -3.14
N GLU A 15 -11.59 16.18 -2.12
CA GLU A 15 -12.06 16.39 -0.76
C GLU A 15 -12.15 17.89 -0.49
N PRO A 16 -13.23 18.36 0.16
CA PRO A 16 -13.17 19.67 0.78
C PRO A 16 -12.03 19.64 1.80
N THR A 17 -11.22 20.70 1.79
CA THR A 17 -9.98 20.91 2.58
C THR A 17 -10.15 20.85 4.10
N SER A 18 -11.29 20.37 4.60
CA SER A 18 -11.72 20.40 5.98
C SER A 18 -11.93 18.99 6.56
N MET A 19 -10.89 18.18 6.64
CA MET A 19 -10.91 16.94 7.46
C MET A 19 -10.09 17.02 8.75
N VAL A 20 -9.58 18.21 9.10
CA VAL A 20 -9.19 18.50 10.49
C VAL A 20 -10.42 18.51 11.44
N ASN A 21 -11.66 18.46 10.91
CA ASN A 21 -12.91 18.63 11.66
C ASN A 21 -13.57 17.35 12.22
N LYS A 22 -12.83 16.26 12.46
CA LYS A 22 -13.37 15.03 13.10
C LYS A 22 -12.67 14.62 14.41
N GLY A 23 -12.16 15.58 15.18
CA GLY A 23 -11.63 15.32 16.52
C GLY A 23 -10.28 14.58 16.56
N ILE A 24 -9.64 14.35 15.41
CA ILE A 24 -8.28 13.84 15.30
C ILE A 24 -7.28 15.00 15.33
N THR A 25 -6.21 14.86 16.14
CA THR A 25 -5.13 15.86 16.18
C THR A 25 -4.37 15.86 14.85
N PHE A 26 -3.77 17.00 14.51
CA PHE A 26 -2.90 17.12 13.32
C PHE A 26 -1.77 16.07 13.31
N GLU A 27 -1.18 15.80 14.47
CA GLU A 27 -0.17 14.76 14.68
C GLU A 27 -0.71 13.36 14.39
N THR A 28 -1.95 13.07 14.81
CA THR A 28 -2.60 11.79 14.54
C THR A 28 -2.84 11.62 13.04
N PHE A 29 -3.29 12.67 12.34
CA PHE A 29 -3.42 12.62 10.88
C PHE A 29 -2.08 12.29 10.20
N VAL A 30 -1.02 13.02 10.53
CA VAL A 30 0.32 12.78 9.96
C VAL A 30 0.80 11.36 10.26
N HIS A 31 0.62 10.88 11.49
CA HIS A 31 0.96 9.52 11.87
C HIS A 31 0.23 8.46 11.04
N GLU A 32 -1.09 8.59 10.84
CA GLU A 32 -1.87 7.61 10.07
C GLU A 32 -1.45 7.60 8.60
N VAL A 33 -1.17 8.77 8.02
CA VAL A 33 -0.66 8.90 6.65
C VAL A 33 0.68 8.16 6.49
N TYR A 34 1.66 8.48 7.34
CA TYR A 34 2.96 7.81 7.30
C TYR A 34 2.86 6.32 7.60
N SER A 35 2.02 5.92 8.57
CA SER A 35 1.79 4.51 8.90
C SER A 35 1.27 3.73 7.70
N ALA A 36 0.32 4.32 6.96
CA ALA A 36 -0.23 3.68 5.78
C ALA A 36 0.80 3.57 4.65
N ILE A 37 1.54 4.64 4.36
CA ILE A 37 2.59 4.62 3.31
C ILE A 37 3.67 3.59 3.67
N LEU A 38 4.20 3.62 4.89
CA LEU A 38 5.29 2.74 5.30
C LEU A 38 4.87 1.27 5.28
N ARG A 39 3.66 0.94 5.74
CA ARG A 39 3.14 -0.44 5.66
C ARG A 39 2.87 -0.89 4.23
N LEU A 40 2.68 0.03 3.29
CA LEU A 40 2.61 -0.31 1.87
C LEU A 40 3.98 -0.75 1.32
N GLU A 41 5.07 -0.26 1.88
CA GLU A 41 6.43 -0.54 1.40
C GLU A 41 7.08 -1.70 2.17
N ASP A 42 7.03 -1.67 3.50
CA ASP A 42 7.66 -2.64 4.39
C ASP A 42 6.84 -2.80 5.68
N LYS A 43 6.31 -4.01 5.90
CA LYS A 43 5.49 -4.34 7.08
C LYS A 43 6.29 -4.37 8.39
N THR A 44 7.61 -4.38 8.33
CA THR A 44 8.51 -4.47 9.50
C THR A 44 8.92 -3.11 10.06
N VAL A 45 8.54 -2.01 9.40
CA VAL A 45 8.83 -0.65 9.85
C VAL A 45 8.19 -0.40 11.22
N LEU A 46 8.98 0.07 12.18
CA LEU A 46 8.47 0.59 13.44
C LEU A 46 8.02 2.03 13.22
N ILE A 47 6.79 2.36 13.60
CA ILE A 47 6.27 3.73 13.64
C ILE A 47 5.53 3.95 14.96
N SER A 48 5.69 5.14 15.56
CA SER A 48 5.12 5.47 16.87
C SER A 48 4.83 6.96 16.99
N LYS A 49 3.87 7.31 17.85
CA LYS A 49 3.55 8.70 18.23
C LYS A 49 4.21 9.07 19.56
N ASN A 50 4.46 10.36 19.76
CA ASN A 50 4.87 10.95 21.03
C ASN A 50 6.09 10.24 21.65
N VAL A 51 7.13 10.05 20.84
CA VAL A 51 8.34 9.35 21.27
C VAL A 51 9.29 10.34 21.92
N THR A 52 9.75 10.00 23.13
CA THR A 52 10.81 10.74 23.83
C THR A 52 12.13 10.01 23.67
N ILE A 53 13.16 10.72 23.23
CA ILE A 53 14.51 10.19 23.00
C ILE A 53 15.50 11.02 23.82
N LEU A 54 16.37 10.34 24.57
CA LEU A 54 17.47 10.99 25.28
C LEU A 54 18.58 11.36 24.29
N GLY A 55 18.91 12.65 24.23
CA GLY A 55 20.00 13.19 23.42
C GLY A 55 21.36 13.06 24.11
N LYS A 56 22.44 13.25 23.35
CA LYS A 56 23.82 13.15 23.83
C LYS A 56 24.21 14.26 24.82
N THR A 57 23.48 15.37 24.85
CA THR A 57 23.62 16.40 25.89
C THR A 57 22.98 16.02 27.22
N GLY A 58 22.25 14.90 27.30
CA GLY A 58 21.44 14.51 28.45
C GLY A 58 20.03 15.13 28.47
N ALA A 59 19.71 15.99 27.50
CA ALA A 59 18.35 16.51 27.33
C ALA A 59 17.43 15.44 26.71
N SER A 60 16.17 15.41 27.14
CA SER A 60 15.14 14.56 26.54
C SER A 60 14.34 15.35 25.50
N HIS A 61 14.22 14.81 24.30
CA HIS A 61 13.48 15.43 23.19
C HIS A 61 12.27 14.59 22.83
N GLN A 62 11.09 15.22 22.82
CA GLN A 62 9.87 14.61 22.31
C GLN A 62 9.68 14.91 20.83
N PHE A 63 9.23 13.90 20.09
CA PHE A 63 8.85 13.98 18.68
C PHE A 63 7.43 13.46 18.49
N ASP A 64 6.66 14.14 17.64
CA ASP A 64 5.24 13.85 17.44
C ASP A 64 5.03 12.51 16.75
N VAL A 65 5.85 12.23 15.73
CA VAL A 65 5.93 10.93 15.06
C VAL A 65 7.38 10.52 14.91
N TYR A 66 7.64 9.22 15.06
CA TYR A 66 8.95 8.63 14.85
C TYR A 66 8.78 7.32 14.10
N TYR A 67 9.64 7.07 13.11
CA TYR A 67 9.73 5.76 12.48
C TYR A 67 11.17 5.33 12.22
N GLU A 68 11.39 4.02 12.20
CA GLU A 68 12.67 3.41 11.89
C GLU A 68 12.53 2.10 11.13
N PHE A 69 13.53 1.82 10.30
CA PHE A 69 13.67 0.56 9.57
C PHE A 69 15.15 0.23 9.38
N THR A 70 15.44 -1.03 9.04
CA THR A 70 16.82 -1.49 8.80
C THR A 70 16.97 -1.89 7.34
N LYS A 71 17.92 -1.27 6.64
CA LYS A 71 18.29 -1.64 5.28
C LYS A 71 19.80 -1.86 5.20
N ALA A 72 20.20 -3.01 4.65
CA ALA A 72 21.62 -3.41 4.60
C ALA A 72 22.34 -3.30 5.96
N ASN A 73 21.68 -3.77 7.05
CA ASN A 73 22.15 -3.68 8.43
C ASN A 73 22.39 -2.25 8.98
N VAL A 74 21.91 -1.23 8.27
CA VAL A 74 21.93 0.17 8.73
C VAL A 74 20.54 0.54 9.21
N LYS A 75 20.44 0.99 10.47
CA LYS A 75 19.19 1.54 11.02
C LYS A 75 19.00 2.96 10.49
N HIS A 76 17.89 3.19 9.80
CA HIS A 76 17.45 4.51 9.36
C HIS A 76 16.34 5.00 10.28
N ARG A 77 16.49 6.21 10.82
CA ARG A 77 15.59 6.78 11.82
C ARG A 77 15.11 8.14 11.38
N VAL A 78 13.82 8.38 11.51
CA VAL A 78 13.20 9.64 11.13
C VAL A 78 12.28 10.10 12.25
N ALA A 79 12.46 11.35 12.66
CA ALA A 79 11.54 12.06 13.54
C ALA A 79 10.77 13.12 12.75
N ILE A 80 9.48 13.24 13.06
CA ILE A 80 8.58 14.20 12.46
C ILE A 80 8.03 15.12 13.54
N GLU A 81 8.14 16.44 13.30
CA GLU A 81 7.53 17.48 14.12
C GLU A 81 6.37 18.12 13.35
N CYS A 82 5.20 18.18 13.98
CA CYS A 82 3.95 18.64 13.43
C CYS A 82 3.63 20.05 13.97
N LYS A 83 3.50 21.05 13.08
CA LYS A 83 3.16 22.42 13.45
C LYS A 83 1.80 22.85 12.90
N ASN A 84 0.78 22.79 13.75
CA ASN A 84 -0.59 23.25 13.44
C ASN A 84 -0.84 24.71 13.89
N HIS A 85 -0.03 25.64 13.38
CA HIS A 85 -0.17 27.08 13.68
C HIS A 85 -1.08 27.77 12.67
N SER A 86 -1.70 28.88 13.06
CA SER A 86 -2.50 29.73 12.16
C SER A 86 -1.68 30.58 11.18
N ARG A 87 -0.36 30.67 11.39
CA ARG A 87 0.56 31.45 10.56
C ARG A 87 1.77 30.61 10.16
N PRO A 88 2.37 30.89 8.98
CA PRO A 88 3.55 30.19 8.50
C PRO A 88 4.67 30.15 9.55
N ILE A 89 5.35 29.00 9.58
CA ILE A 89 6.43 28.72 10.54
C ILE A 89 7.66 29.56 10.20
N ASP A 90 8.17 30.23 11.23
CA ASP A 90 9.36 31.07 11.15
C ASP A 90 10.66 30.24 11.26
N LYS A 91 11.78 30.88 10.95
CA LYS A 91 13.12 30.27 11.03
C LYS A 91 13.46 29.78 12.44
N GLY A 92 13.00 30.46 13.48
CA GLY A 92 13.32 30.14 14.87
C GLY A 92 12.85 28.75 15.24
N LYS A 93 11.59 28.41 14.92
CA LYS A 93 11.01 27.09 15.16
C LYS A 93 11.72 25.98 14.40
N VAL A 94 12.11 26.23 13.15
CA VAL A 94 12.91 25.25 12.37
C VAL A 94 14.29 25.05 13.01
N GLY A 95 14.92 26.12 13.50
CA GLY A 95 16.19 26.06 14.24
C GLY A 95 16.10 25.30 15.55
N GLU A 96 15.01 25.47 16.31
CA GLU A 96 14.74 24.70 17.53
C GLU A 96 14.65 23.21 17.22
N PHE A 97 13.85 22.83 16.22
CA PHE A 97 13.75 21.44 15.79
C PHE A 97 15.08 20.88 15.30
N LYS A 98 15.84 21.64 14.50
CA LYS A 98 17.19 21.23 14.06
C LYS A 98 18.12 20.97 15.25
N SER A 99 18.01 21.76 16.32
CA SER A 99 18.80 21.56 17.54
C SER A 99 18.45 20.24 18.23
N LYS A 100 17.15 19.89 18.33
CA LYS A 100 16.71 18.57 18.83
C LYS A 100 17.29 17.43 17.99
N ILE A 101 17.24 17.55 16.65
CA ILE A 101 17.75 16.54 15.72
C ILE A 101 19.27 16.36 15.85
N LEU A 102 20.05 17.44 16.00
CA LEU A 102 21.50 17.36 16.14
C LEU A 102 21.96 16.68 17.44
N ASP A 103 21.11 16.70 18.47
CA ASP A 103 21.38 16.07 19.75
C ASP A 103 21.19 14.55 19.73
N ILE A 104 20.62 14.00 18.66
CA ILE A 104 20.39 12.56 18.51
C ILE A 104 21.15 12.05 17.28
N ASP A 105 22.03 11.08 17.50
CA ASP A 105 22.85 10.55 16.41
C ASP A 105 21.99 9.74 15.41
N ASN A 106 22.32 9.92 14.12
CA ASN A 106 21.68 9.24 12.99
C ASN A 106 20.15 9.41 12.95
N LEU A 107 19.66 10.64 13.20
CA LEU A 107 18.25 11.00 13.11
C LEU A 107 18.02 12.01 11.97
N MET A 108 17.12 11.69 11.06
CA MET A 108 16.61 12.64 10.06
C MET A 108 15.38 13.36 10.62
N GLY A 109 15.22 14.63 10.26
CA GLY A 109 14.10 15.46 10.71
C GLY A 109 13.20 15.87 9.55
N ILE A 110 11.90 15.57 9.68
CA ILE A 110 10.84 16.12 8.84
C ILE A 110 10.02 17.08 9.71
N MET A 111 9.73 18.28 9.22
CA MET A 111 8.74 19.15 9.83
C MET A 111 7.55 19.25 8.90
N VAL A 112 6.34 19.02 9.43
CA VAL A 112 5.08 19.16 8.68
C VAL A 112 4.32 20.37 9.23
N SER A 113 3.92 21.31 8.37
CA SER A 113 3.14 22.48 8.78
C SER A 113 1.78 22.56 8.09
N ALA A 114 0.73 22.85 8.86
CA ALA A 114 -0.60 23.13 8.33
C ALA A 114 -0.72 24.49 7.62
N SER A 115 0.18 25.45 7.93
CA SER A 115 0.14 26.82 7.38
C SER A 115 1.39 27.19 6.59
N GLY A 116 2.26 26.22 6.29
CA GLY A 116 3.48 26.41 5.51
C GLY A 116 4.59 27.15 6.26
N TYR A 117 5.52 27.74 5.50
CA TYR A 117 6.77 28.27 6.01
C TYR A 117 7.06 29.67 5.49
N GLN A 118 7.72 30.48 6.30
CA GLN A 118 8.31 31.74 5.84
C GLN A 118 9.54 31.46 4.97
N SER A 119 9.85 32.33 4.02
CA SER A 119 11.00 32.16 3.11
C SER A 119 12.33 31.95 3.85
N GLY A 120 12.57 32.69 4.94
CA GLY A 120 13.76 32.53 5.77
C GLY A 120 13.85 31.16 6.48
N ALA A 121 12.71 30.53 6.78
CA ALA A 121 12.65 29.19 7.34
C ALA A 121 13.01 28.14 6.27
N SER A 122 12.46 28.28 5.06
CA SER A 122 12.78 27.40 3.92
C SER A 122 14.25 27.46 3.54
N THR A 123 14.84 28.66 3.45
CA THR A 123 16.28 28.82 3.17
C THR A 123 17.14 28.15 4.24
N TYR A 124 16.77 28.29 5.51
CA TYR A 124 17.51 27.67 6.62
C TYR A 124 17.40 26.14 6.61
N ALA A 125 16.20 25.60 6.36
CA ALA A 125 15.98 24.16 6.30
C ALA A 125 16.81 23.49 5.18
N ASN A 126 16.83 24.11 3.99
CA ASN A 126 17.63 23.64 2.86
C ASN A 126 19.13 23.55 3.20
N GLY A 127 19.66 24.54 3.95
CA GLY A 127 21.05 24.53 4.40
C GLY A 127 21.37 23.59 5.56
N THR A 128 20.36 23.03 6.23
CA THR A 128 20.54 22.22 7.46
C THR A 128 20.03 20.78 7.35
N GLY A 129 19.40 20.42 6.23
CA GLY A 129 18.90 19.06 5.98
C GLY A 129 17.63 18.71 6.75
N ILE A 130 16.89 19.70 7.25
CA ILE A 130 15.51 19.48 7.71
C ILE A 130 14.60 19.46 6.48
N ILE A 131 13.81 18.41 6.33
CA ILE A 131 12.82 18.32 5.26
C ILE A 131 11.57 19.07 5.72
N LEU A 132 11.10 20.02 4.91
CA LEU A 132 9.86 20.75 5.17
C LEU A 132 8.75 20.17 4.30
N MET A 133 7.60 19.93 4.90
CA MET A 133 6.39 19.45 4.23
C MET A 133 5.19 20.27 4.67
N THR A 134 4.23 20.37 3.77
CA THR A 134 2.91 20.93 4.01
C THR A 134 1.85 19.86 3.83
N LEU A 135 0.58 20.19 4.09
CA LEU A 135 -0.53 19.27 3.83
C LEU A 135 -0.64 18.89 2.34
N ASP A 136 -0.21 19.78 1.44
CA ASP A 136 -0.24 19.52 0.00
C ASP A 136 0.83 18.50 -0.44
N ASP A 137 1.85 18.27 0.41
CA ASP A 137 2.91 17.28 0.17
C ASP A 137 2.54 15.88 0.71
N LEU A 138 1.43 15.77 1.46
CA LEU A 138 0.98 14.51 2.05
C LEU A 138 -0.27 14.00 1.32
N PRO A 139 -0.40 12.67 1.12
CA PRO A 139 -1.62 12.14 0.56
C PRO A 139 -2.79 12.38 1.53
N THR A 140 -3.95 12.68 0.98
CA THR A 140 -5.19 12.79 1.76
C THR A 140 -5.59 11.42 2.33
N PHE A 141 -6.49 11.42 3.31
CA PHE A 141 -7.03 10.18 3.85
C PHE A 141 -7.65 9.29 2.75
N THR A 142 -8.43 9.90 1.85
CA THR A 142 -9.03 9.17 0.73
C THR A 142 -7.98 8.63 -0.23
N GLN A 143 -6.91 9.36 -0.50
CA GLN A 143 -5.80 8.85 -1.32
C GLN A 143 -5.09 7.68 -0.64
N VAL A 144 -4.85 7.75 0.67
CA VAL A 144 -4.28 6.65 1.45
C VAL A 144 -5.14 5.39 1.37
N VAL A 145 -6.45 5.52 1.58
CA VAL A 145 -7.39 4.41 1.47
C VAL A 145 -7.38 3.86 0.04
N ALA A 146 -7.42 4.73 -0.97
CA ALA A 146 -7.37 4.32 -2.36
C ALA A 146 -6.08 3.54 -2.67
N MET A 147 -4.93 3.97 -2.18
CA MET A 147 -3.65 3.26 -2.36
C MET A 147 -3.69 1.84 -1.76
N GLN A 148 -4.29 1.68 -0.58
CA GLN A 148 -4.47 0.36 0.04
C GLN A 148 -5.36 -0.54 -0.83
N PHE A 149 -6.49 -0.03 -1.32
CA PHE A 149 -7.37 -0.77 -2.23
C PHE A 149 -6.69 -1.13 -3.54
N LYS A 150 -5.91 -0.21 -4.13
CA LYS A 150 -5.14 -0.47 -5.36
C LYS A 150 -4.20 -1.65 -5.15
N ARG A 151 -3.38 -1.64 -4.09
CA ARG A 151 -2.44 -2.75 -3.82
C ARG A 151 -3.15 -4.08 -3.59
N ALA A 152 -4.30 -4.03 -2.92
CA ALA A 152 -5.11 -5.20 -2.59
C ALA A 152 -5.80 -5.84 -3.79
N LEU A 153 -6.33 -5.02 -4.71
CA LEU A 153 -7.24 -5.49 -5.76
C LEU A 153 -6.64 -5.42 -7.17
N LEU A 154 -5.57 -4.64 -7.34
CA LEU A 154 -4.89 -4.42 -8.61
C LEU A 154 -3.40 -4.78 -8.45
N PRO A 155 -3.06 -6.08 -8.37
CA PRO A 155 -1.68 -6.54 -8.26
C PRO A 155 -0.80 -6.02 -9.40
N GLU A 156 0.33 -5.43 -9.04
CA GLU A 156 1.36 -5.01 -9.99
C GLU A 156 2.06 -6.24 -10.60
N PRO A 157 2.64 -6.14 -11.82
CA PRO A 157 3.33 -7.25 -12.48
C PRO A 157 4.50 -7.86 -11.68
N SER A 158 5.08 -7.09 -10.75
CA SER A 158 6.19 -7.50 -9.89
C SER A 158 5.75 -8.34 -8.68
N VAL A 159 4.44 -8.44 -8.40
CA VAL A 159 3.94 -9.24 -7.28
C VAL A 159 4.17 -10.72 -7.56
N ILE A 160 4.83 -11.39 -6.62
CA ILE A 160 5.06 -12.84 -6.65
C ILE A 160 3.89 -13.56 -5.99
N GLY A 161 3.34 -14.55 -6.68
CA GLY A 161 2.29 -15.43 -6.15
C GLY A 161 2.76 -16.23 -4.94
N GLN A 162 1.96 -16.25 -3.88
CA GLN A 162 2.21 -16.98 -2.64
C GLN A 162 0.96 -17.80 -2.23
N PRO A 163 0.70 -18.95 -2.86
CA PRO A 163 1.45 -19.51 -4.00
C PRO A 163 0.81 -19.21 -5.36
N PHE A 164 -0.36 -18.59 -5.39
CA PHE A 164 -1.18 -18.58 -6.59
C PHE A 164 -0.88 -17.44 -7.56
N TRP A 165 -1.04 -17.76 -8.84
CA TRP A 165 -1.19 -16.84 -9.95
C TRP A 165 -2.63 -16.92 -10.44
N ALA A 166 -3.16 -15.82 -10.96
CA ALA A 166 -4.49 -15.74 -11.54
C ALA A 166 -4.47 -14.87 -12.80
N LEU A 167 -5.50 -15.01 -13.63
CA LEU A 167 -5.69 -14.20 -14.82
C LEU A 167 -6.66 -13.05 -14.50
N MET A 168 -6.30 -11.85 -14.93
CA MET A 168 -7.12 -10.64 -14.78
C MET A 168 -7.37 -9.99 -16.12
N GLU A 169 -8.59 -9.51 -16.31
CA GLU A 169 -9.00 -8.74 -17.48
C GLU A 169 -8.16 -7.45 -17.58
N VAL A 170 -7.75 -7.09 -18.79
CA VAL A 170 -7.10 -5.82 -19.12
C VAL A 170 -8.00 -4.95 -19.98
N ASP A 171 -7.87 -3.64 -19.83
CA ASP A 171 -8.52 -2.69 -20.74
C ASP A 171 -7.68 -2.45 -22.02
N LYS A 172 -8.17 -1.55 -22.88
CA LYS A 172 -7.52 -1.20 -24.16
C LYS A 172 -6.11 -0.60 -24.01
N THR A 173 -5.74 -0.16 -22.81
CA THR A 173 -4.40 0.36 -22.51
C THR A 173 -3.44 -0.72 -22.00
N GLY A 174 -3.93 -1.94 -21.73
CA GLY A 174 -3.16 -3.05 -21.16
C GLY A 174 -3.13 -3.07 -19.63
N GLU A 175 -3.83 -2.13 -18.99
CA GLU A 175 -3.96 -2.04 -17.53
C GLU A 175 -5.05 -2.97 -17.02
N ILE A 176 -4.82 -3.62 -15.87
CA ILE A 176 -5.80 -4.54 -15.29
C ILE A 176 -7.05 -3.80 -14.79
N THR A 177 -8.22 -4.40 -15.00
CA THR A 177 -9.52 -3.85 -14.55
C THR A 177 -9.86 -4.26 -13.12
N GLY A 178 -9.18 -5.30 -12.60
CA GLY A 178 -9.49 -5.98 -11.34
C GLY A 178 -10.60 -7.04 -11.48
N THR A 179 -11.11 -7.29 -12.69
CA THR A 179 -12.00 -8.44 -12.94
C THR A 179 -11.15 -9.69 -13.16
N TYR A 180 -11.40 -10.75 -12.40
CA TYR A 180 -10.75 -12.04 -12.61
C TYR A 180 -11.35 -12.78 -13.80
N HIS A 181 -10.50 -13.51 -14.53
CA HIS A 181 -10.97 -14.53 -15.46
C HIS A 181 -11.73 -15.62 -14.69
N SER A 182 -12.83 -16.10 -15.26
CA SER A 182 -13.62 -17.18 -14.69
C SER A 182 -14.12 -18.13 -15.77
N VAL A 183 -14.21 -19.40 -15.43
CA VAL A 183 -14.88 -20.42 -16.25
C VAL A 183 -16.25 -20.76 -15.66
N ASN A 184 -17.22 -21.04 -16.52
CA ASN A 184 -18.54 -21.52 -16.10
C ASN A 184 -18.48 -23.03 -15.85
N ASP A 185 -19.22 -23.51 -14.85
CA ASP A 185 -19.41 -24.92 -14.51
C ASP A 185 -20.91 -25.16 -14.28
N ASP A 186 -21.40 -26.37 -14.55
CA ASP A 186 -22.81 -26.75 -14.43
C ASP A 186 -23.31 -26.66 -12.96
N ARG A 187 -22.41 -26.63 -11.97
CA ARG A 187 -22.72 -26.63 -10.52
C ARG A 187 -22.53 -25.29 -9.80
N VAL A 188 -21.67 -24.41 -10.30
CA VAL A 188 -21.36 -23.09 -9.72
C VAL A 188 -21.25 -22.10 -10.86
N LYS A 189 -21.91 -20.94 -10.74
CA LYS A 189 -22.01 -19.99 -11.86
C LYS A 189 -20.66 -19.58 -12.42
N MET A 190 -19.65 -19.37 -11.58
CA MET A 190 -18.32 -18.91 -12.01
C MET A 190 -17.23 -19.53 -11.13
N ARG A 191 -16.13 -19.99 -11.72
CA ARG A 191 -14.93 -20.42 -10.98
C ARG A 191 -13.69 -19.68 -11.45
N ILE A 192 -12.92 -19.13 -10.51
CA ILE A 192 -11.65 -18.46 -10.79
C ILE A 192 -10.52 -19.50 -10.84
N PRO A 193 -9.78 -19.61 -11.95
CA PRO A 193 -8.63 -20.49 -12.01
C PRO A 193 -7.41 -19.94 -11.27
N LEU A 194 -6.80 -20.79 -10.44
CA LEU A 194 -5.58 -20.54 -9.69
C LEU A 194 -4.47 -21.47 -10.18
N PHE A 195 -3.25 -20.94 -10.28
CA PHE A 195 -2.08 -21.67 -10.77
C PHE A 195 -0.93 -21.55 -9.78
N TYR A 196 -0.19 -22.63 -9.53
CA TYR A 196 1.04 -22.53 -8.73
C TYR A 196 2.20 -21.87 -9.49
N SER A 197 2.18 -21.96 -10.82
CA SER A 197 3.27 -21.50 -11.68
C SER A 197 2.79 -20.37 -12.59
N LYS A 198 3.53 -19.26 -12.60
CA LYS A 198 3.33 -18.15 -13.54
C LYS A 198 3.34 -18.65 -14.98
N ASN A 199 4.30 -19.52 -15.31
CA ASN A 199 4.44 -20.08 -16.65
C ASN A 199 3.23 -20.93 -17.07
N HIS A 200 2.64 -21.70 -16.13
CA HIS A 200 1.40 -22.44 -16.45
C HIS A 200 0.22 -21.50 -16.68
N ALA A 201 0.10 -20.44 -15.88
CA ALA A 201 -0.91 -19.41 -16.07
C ALA A 201 -0.75 -18.68 -17.42
N GLU A 202 0.49 -18.39 -17.82
CA GLU A 202 0.80 -17.73 -19.10
C GLU A 202 0.44 -18.64 -20.28
N GLN A 203 0.83 -19.91 -20.27
CA GLN A 203 0.45 -20.88 -21.31
C GLN A 203 -1.06 -21.06 -21.39
N TYR A 204 -1.75 -21.11 -20.24
CA TYR A 204 -3.21 -21.17 -20.21
C TYR A 204 -3.84 -19.91 -20.83
N CYS A 205 -3.31 -18.72 -20.50
CA CYS A 205 -3.74 -17.44 -21.06
C CYS A 205 -3.48 -17.36 -22.59
N GLU A 206 -2.35 -17.87 -23.06
CA GLU A 206 -1.99 -17.91 -24.48
C GLU A 206 -2.89 -18.87 -25.29
N ALA A 207 -3.31 -19.97 -24.69
CA ALA A 207 -4.24 -20.91 -25.29
C ALA A 207 -5.68 -20.37 -25.38
N MET A 208 -6.02 -19.30 -24.65
CA MET A 208 -7.35 -18.70 -24.71
C MET A 208 -7.61 -17.98 -26.05
N PRO A 209 -8.85 -18.05 -26.56
CA PRO A 209 -9.27 -17.26 -27.72
C PRO A 209 -9.23 -15.75 -27.48
N SER A 210 -9.64 -15.29 -26.28
CA SER A 210 -9.56 -13.87 -25.91
C SER A 210 -8.14 -13.51 -25.48
N LYS A 211 -7.68 -12.32 -25.89
CA LYS A 211 -6.39 -11.74 -25.52
C LYS A 211 -6.53 -10.58 -24.53
N ASP A 212 -7.69 -10.49 -23.88
CA ASP A 212 -8.04 -9.41 -22.96
C ASP A 212 -7.65 -9.74 -21.51
N PHE A 213 -6.70 -10.67 -21.31
CA PHE A 213 -6.27 -11.12 -19.98
C PHE A 213 -4.75 -11.08 -19.82
N THR A 214 -4.31 -10.93 -18.58
CA THR A 214 -2.90 -10.98 -18.19
C THR A 214 -2.74 -11.74 -16.88
N VAL A 215 -1.55 -12.31 -16.66
CA VAL A 215 -1.23 -13.07 -15.44
C VAL A 215 -0.77 -12.12 -14.33
N ARG A 216 -1.28 -12.35 -13.11
CA ARG A 216 -0.88 -11.63 -11.90
C ARG A 216 -0.66 -12.58 -10.74
N GLY A 217 0.36 -12.28 -9.95
CA GLY A 217 0.61 -13.00 -8.70
C GLY A 217 -0.38 -12.56 -7.63
N LEU A 218 -0.77 -13.49 -6.78
CA LEU A 218 -1.56 -13.25 -5.59
C LEU A 218 -0.67 -13.50 -4.37
N ASN A 219 -0.23 -12.44 -3.71
CA ASN A 219 0.42 -12.57 -2.41
C ASN A 219 -0.62 -12.91 -1.31
N GLN A 220 -0.16 -13.11 -0.08
CA GLN A 220 -1.03 -13.47 1.04
C GLN A 220 -2.15 -12.46 1.33
N ASP A 221 -1.88 -11.16 1.25
CA ASP A 221 -2.91 -10.13 1.47
C ASP A 221 -3.96 -10.17 0.37
N GLN A 222 -3.54 -10.32 -0.88
CA GLN A 222 -4.42 -10.34 -2.04
C GLN A 222 -5.27 -11.61 -2.08
N LEU A 223 -4.70 -12.76 -1.70
CA LEU A 223 -5.43 -14.01 -1.57
C LEU A 223 -6.51 -13.89 -0.48
N LYS A 224 -6.16 -13.39 0.72
CA LYS A 224 -7.12 -13.14 1.82
C LYS A 224 -8.28 -12.26 1.36
N ILE A 225 -7.98 -11.19 0.61
CA ILE A 225 -8.99 -10.25 0.12
C ILE A 225 -9.85 -10.89 -0.96
N LEU A 226 -9.24 -11.60 -1.93
CA LEU A 226 -9.96 -12.34 -2.97
C LEU A 226 -10.95 -13.32 -2.35
N LEU A 227 -10.52 -14.11 -1.38
CA LEU A 227 -11.38 -15.04 -0.65
C LEU A 227 -12.49 -14.28 0.10
N SER A 228 -12.17 -13.18 0.77
CA SER A 228 -13.17 -12.40 1.51
C SER A 228 -14.28 -11.86 0.61
N ILE A 229 -13.94 -11.35 -0.59
CA ILE A 229 -14.92 -10.78 -1.52
C ILE A 229 -15.77 -11.84 -2.22
N THR A 230 -15.24 -13.05 -2.44
CA THR A 230 -15.98 -14.13 -3.11
C THR A 230 -16.81 -14.98 -2.14
N LYS A 231 -16.54 -14.96 -0.83
CA LYS A 231 -17.23 -15.80 0.18
C LYS A 231 -18.77 -15.76 0.12
N HIS A 232 -19.33 -14.59 -0.19
CA HIS A 232 -20.77 -14.36 -0.25
C HIS A 232 -21.30 -14.26 -1.68
N GLN A 233 -20.48 -14.64 -2.66
CA GLN A 233 -20.81 -14.67 -4.08
C GLN A 233 -20.88 -16.13 -4.54
N ASP A 234 -21.64 -16.41 -5.60
CA ASP A 234 -21.69 -17.74 -6.23
C ASP A 234 -20.44 -17.95 -7.12
N VAL A 235 -19.26 -17.78 -6.51
CA VAL A 235 -17.94 -17.81 -7.15
C VAL A 235 -17.07 -18.83 -6.43
N GLY A 236 -16.69 -19.89 -7.14
CA GLY A 236 -15.77 -20.91 -6.66
C GLY A 236 -14.35 -20.73 -7.19
N PHE A 237 -13.48 -21.69 -6.87
CA PHE A 237 -12.11 -21.73 -7.37
C PHE A 237 -11.81 -23.08 -8.02
N ILE A 238 -10.89 -23.08 -8.99
CA ILE A 238 -10.25 -24.30 -9.49
C ILE A 238 -8.74 -24.15 -9.45
N LEU A 239 -8.07 -25.20 -9.04
CA LEU A 239 -6.62 -25.32 -9.16
C LEU A 239 -6.29 -25.95 -10.51
N ILE A 240 -5.40 -25.30 -11.25
CA ILE A 240 -4.76 -25.86 -12.45
C ILE A 240 -3.27 -26.03 -12.13
N PRO A 241 -2.84 -27.24 -11.71
CA PRO A 241 -1.48 -27.44 -11.24
C PRO A 241 -0.46 -27.56 -12.39
N PHE A 242 -0.91 -27.94 -13.59
CA PHE A 242 -0.04 -28.21 -14.74
C PHE A 242 -0.45 -27.37 -15.96
N ALA A 243 0.49 -27.19 -16.88
CA ALA A 243 0.22 -26.59 -18.18
C ALA A 243 -0.82 -27.40 -18.97
N PRO A 244 -1.56 -26.75 -19.91
CA PRO A 244 -2.39 -27.46 -20.87
C PRO A 244 -1.58 -28.51 -21.63
N ASN A 245 -2.20 -29.65 -21.91
CA ASN A 245 -1.60 -30.69 -22.74
C ASN A 245 -1.33 -30.14 -24.15
N GLN A 246 -0.09 -30.30 -24.63
CA GLN A 246 0.36 -29.71 -25.90
C GLN A 246 -0.27 -30.36 -27.14
N GLU A 247 -0.75 -31.61 -27.04
CA GLU A 247 -1.33 -32.34 -28.17
C GLU A 247 -2.82 -32.06 -28.35
N ASN A 248 -3.57 -31.91 -27.25
CA ASN A 248 -5.04 -31.80 -27.29
C ASN A 248 -5.62 -30.61 -26.51
N GLY A 249 -4.79 -29.79 -25.87
CA GLY A 249 -5.20 -28.62 -25.09
C GLY A 249 -5.90 -28.95 -23.77
N GLN A 250 -5.98 -30.22 -23.36
CA GLN A 250 -6.69 -30.63 -22.15
C GLN A 250 -5.99 -30.09 -20.90
N VAL A 251 -6.80 -29.61 -19.95
CA VAL A 251 -6.33 -29.07 -18.68
C VAL A 251 -6.84 -29.94 -17.53
N LEU A 252 -5.93 -30.40 -16.68
CA LEU A 252 -6.29 -31.05 -15.42
C LEU A 252 -6.64 -29.97 -14.40
N SER A 253 -7.81 -30.09 -13.78
CA SER A 253 -8.27 -29.15 -12.77
C SER A 253 -8.85 -29.84 -11.54
N TYR A 254 -8.71 -29.19 -10.39
CA TYR A 254 -9.26 -29.63 -9.12
C TYR A 254 -10.16 -28.52 -8.57
N ILE A 255 -11.37 -28.86 -8.15
CA ILE A 255 -12.25 -27.90 -7.49
C ILE A 255 -11.67 -27.62 -6.10
N LEU A 256 -11.47 -26.34 -5.81
CA LEU A 256 -11.05 -25.89 -4.48
C LEU A 256 -12.24 -25.27 -3.77
N ASN A 257 -12.43 -25.67 -2.51
CA ASN A 257 -13.44 -25.06 -1.65
C ASN A 257 -12.87 -23.82 -0.94
N HIS A 258 -13.75 -22.91 -0.50
CA HIS A 258 -13.32 -21.64 0.13
C HIS A 258 -12.60 -21.86 1.46
N ASP A 259 -13.12 -22.77 2.29
CA ASP A 259 -12.60 -23.07 3.61
C ASP A 259 -11.22 -23.79 3.52
N GLU A 260 -11.03 -24.72 2.58
CA GLU A 260 -9.76 -25.36 2.22
C GLU A 260 -8.72 -24.31 1.80
N LEU A 261 -9.11 -23.36 0.95
CA LEU A 261 -8.22 -22.27 0.53
C LEU A 261 -7.78 -21.41 1.72
N MET A 262 -8.70 -21.12 2.63
CA MET A 262 -8.39 -20.38 3.86
C MET A 262 -7.54 -21.20 4.84
N GLU A 263 -7.78 -22.50 4.99
CA GLU A 263 -7.07 -23.34 5.97
C GLU A 263 -5.67 -23.73 5.50
N GLU A 264 -5.50 -24.06 4.21
CA GLU A 264 -4.25 -24.63 3.70
C GLU A 264 -3.28 -23.59 3.12
N TYR A 265 -3.79 -22.47 2.59
CA TYR A 265 -2.99 -21.54 1.79
C TYR A 265 -2.86 -20.14 2.37
N VAL A 266 -3.64 -19.81 3.40
CA VAL A 266 -3.57 -18.51 4.07
C VAL A 266 -2.73 -18.63 5.33
N ILE A 267 -1.64 -17.88 5.38
CA ILE A 267 -0.70 -17.83 6.50
C ILE A 267 -1.13 -16.70 7.45
N GLU A 268 -1.14 -16.98 8.75
CA GLU A 268 -1.41 -16.00 9.81
C GLU A 268 -0.29 -14.97 9.99
#